data_AF-A0A1T4N2I7-F1
#
_entry.id   AF-A0A1T4N2I7-F1
#
_cell.length_a   1.000
_cell.length_b   1.000
_cell.length_c   1.000
_cell.angle_alpha   90.00
_cell.angle_beta   90.00
_cell.angle_gamma   90.00
#
_symmetry.space_group_name_H-M   'P 1'
#
loop_
_entity.id
_entity.type
_entity.pdbx_description
1 polymer ?
#
loop_
_entity_poly.entity_id
_entity_poly.type
_entity_poly.pdbx_seq_one_letter_code
_entity_poly.pdbx_strand_id
1 'polypeptide(L)'
;MSNQETGSTLSQEAQRTALQESIRRLRTRSHQGLWAIAAFACTSVPAMLSDRIFPPLTPAVKKMLGTPPSSNMISALLVVYAFSAILLVLGRITNGSPKMVSFSHIGYLICFYAFYFFSGVLPENFWAVLATGMTILSLESYHIWSLSMAQIREEEETLAILERRIGQEK
;
A
#
# COMPACT_ATOMS: atom_id res chain seq x y z
N MET A 1 28.55 46.56 2.26
CA MET A 1 28.74 45.10 2.41
C MET A 1 27.54 44.37 3.02
N SER A 2 26.46 45.05 3.46
CA SER A 2 25.29 44.43 4.13
C SER A 2 24.26 43.74 3.20
N ASN A 3 24.23 44.01 1.89
CA ASN A 3 23.21 43.44 1.00
C ASN A 3 23.47 41.99 0.54
N GLN A 4 24.71 41.49 0.68
CA GLN A 4 25.08 40.18 0.15
C GLN A 4 24.85 39.05 1.17
N GLU A 5 25.01 39.34 2.46
CA GLU A 5 24.70 38.39 3.56
C GLU A 5 23.19 38.15 3.68
N THR A 6 22.36 39.20 3.62
CA THR A 6 20.89 39.10 3.72
C THR A 6 20.27 38.26 2.60
N GLY A 7 20.86 38.29 1.39
CA GLY A 7 20.40 37.45 0.27
C GLY A 7 20.75 35.97 0.44
N SER A 8 21.89 35.67 1.06
CA SER A 8 22.36 34.29 1.29
C SER A 8 21.56 33.58 2.39
N THR A 9 21.23 34.28 3.47
CA THR A 9 20.48 33.71 4.61
C THR A 9 19.02 33.41 4.24
N LEU A 10 18.37 34.30 3.48
CA LEU A 10 17.01 34.05 2.96
C LEU A 10 16.96 32.86 2.00
N SER A 11 18.02 32.66 1.19
CA SER A 11 18.12 31.51 0.29
C SER A 11 18.32 30.19 1.05
N GLN A 12 19.11 30.20 2.12
CA GLN A 12 19.35 29.05 2.99
C GLN A 12 18.12 28.67 3.83
N GLU A 13 17.37 29.64 4.38
CA GLU A 13 16.11 29.39 5.10
C GLU A 13 15.03 28.82 4.18
N ALA A 14 14.94 29.32 2.95
CA ALA A 14 14.03 28.77 1.93
C ALA A 14 14.38 27.31 1.58
N GLN A 15 15.68 27.00 1.41
CA GLN A 15 16.14 25.62 1.19
C GLN A 15 15.82 24.69 2.36
N ARG A 16 16.06 25.16 3.61
CA ARG A 16 15.74 24.39 4.82
C ARG A 16 14.25 24.06 4.91
N THR A 17 13.40 25.05 4.63
CA THR A 17 11.94 24.88 4.67
C THR A 17 11.46 23.92 3.57
N ALA A 18 12.05 23.99 2.38
CA ALA A 18 11.74 23.07 1.28
C ALA A 18 12.15 21.62 1.60
N LEU A 19 13.30 21.41 2.23
CA LEU A 19 13.75 20.11 2.73
C LEU A 19 12.82 19.54 3.81
N GLN A 20 12.42 20.36 4.79
CA GLN A 20 11.50 19.93 5.84
C GLN A 20 10.12 19.52 5.29
N GLU A 21 9.60 20.25 4.31
CA GLU A 21 8.31 19.89 3.68
C GLU A 21 8.43 18.61 2.84
N SER A 22 9.58 18.37 2.21
CA SER A 22 9.86 17.13 1.48
C SER A 22 9.87 15.94 2.43
N ILE A 23 10.59 16.01 3.55
CA ILE A 23 10.59 15.01 4.62
C ILE A 23 9.16 14.75 5.14
N ARG A 24 8.38 15.81 5.37
CA ARG A 24 6.99 15.68 5.85
C ARG A 24 6.09 14.97 4.83
N ARG A 25 6.25 15.28 3.55
CA ARG A 25 5.55 14.60 2.46
C ARG A 25 5.94 13.13 2.34
N LEU A 26 7.24 12.82 2.46
CA LEU A 26 7.74 11.45 2.44
C LEU A 26 7.21 10.63 3.62
N ARG A 27 7.23 11.19 4.83
CA ARG A 27 6.66 10.54 6.02
C ARG A 27 5.16 10.27 5.86
N THR A 28 4.41 11.22 5.29
CA THR A 28 2.98 11.03 5.00
C THR A 28 2.76 9.91 3.98
N ARG A 29 3.64 9.81 2.97
CA ARG A 29 3.61 8.76 1.94
C ARG A 29 3.94 7.38 2.53
N SER A 30 4.88 7.28 3.46
CA SER A 30 5.18 6.05 4.20
C SER A 30 3.95 5.51 4.95
N HIS A 31 3.13 6.38 5.56
CA HIS A 31 1.91 5.94 6.25
C HIS A 31 0.83 5.40 5.31
N GLN A 32 0.86 5.73 4.02
CA GLN A 32 -0.16 5.24 3.07
C GLN A 32 -0.13 3.71 2.89
N GLY A 33 1.05 3.07 2.96
CA GLY A 33 1.14 1.60 2.93
C GLY A 33 0.45 0.96 4.14
N LEU A 34 0.65 1.54 5.33
CA LEU A 34 -0.02 1.09 6.55
C LEU A 34 -1.55 1.27 6.48
N TRP A 35 -2.02 2.37 5.87
CA TRP A 35 -3.45 2.58 5.62
C TRP A 35 -4.05 1.55 4.68
N ALA A 36 -3.30 1.06 3.67
CA ALA A 36 -3.78 0.01 2.78
C ALA A 36 -3.92 -1.35 3.50
N ILE A 37 -2.96 -1.70 4.36
CA ILE A 37 -3.07 -2.90 5.23
C ILE A 37 -4.27 -2.76 6.17
N ALA A 38 -4.43 -1.60 6.82
CA ALA A 38 -5.56 -1.34 7.71
C ALA A 38 -6.91 -1.42 6.98
N ALA A 39 -7.01 -0.83 5.78
CA ALA A 39 -8.19 -0.91 4.95
C ALA A 39 -8.52 -2.36 4.57
N PHE A 40 -7.53 -3.15 4.16
CA PHE A 40 -7.72 -4.56 3.85
C PHE A 40 -8.18 -5.37 5.07
N ALA A 41 -7.56 -5.14 6.24
CA ALA A 41 -7.98 -5.77 7.48
C ALA A 41 -9.45 -5.44 7.81
N CYS A 42 -9.85 -4.17 7.66
CA CYS A 42 -11.26 -3.76 7.81
C CYS A 42 -12.19 -4.48 6.84
N THR A 43 -11.80 -4.71 5.58
CA THR A 43 -12.62 -5.47 4.62
C THR A 43 -12.68 -6.97 4.90
N SER A 44 -11.68 -7.51 5.59
CA SER A 44 -11.64 -8.93 5.95
C SER A 44 -12.59 -9.26 7.11
N VAL A 45 -12.94 -8.28 7.94
CA VAL A 45 -13.86 -8.47 9.08
C VAL A 45 -15.29 -8.86 8.64
N PRO A 46 -15.94 -8.14 7.70
CA PRO A 46 -17.23 -8.57 7.16
C PRO A 46 -17.18 -9.93 6.46
N ALA A 47 -16.07 -10.27 5.80
CA ALA A 47 -15.91 -11.57 5.15
C ALA A 47 -15.85 -12.71 6.19
N MET A 48 -15.16 -12.51 7.30
CA MET A 48 -15.08 -13.48 8.40
C MET A 48 -16.42 -13.65 9.13
N LEU A 49 -17.20 -12.57 9.26
CA LEU A 49 -18.52 -12.57 9.90
C LEU A 49 -19.66 -12.76 8.90
N SER A 50 -19.36 -13.21 7.68
CA SER A 50 -20.32 -13.27 6.59
C SER A 50 -21.57 -14.09 6.91
N ASP A 51 -21.42 -15.22 7.62
CA ASP A 51 -22.53 -16.06 8.08
C ASP A 51 -23.47 -15.37 9.10
N ARG A 52 -23.00 -14.33 9.77
CA ARG A 52 -23.77 -13.55 10.75
C ARG A 52 -24.32 -12.24 10.18
N ILE A 53 -23.61 -11.66 9.21
CA ILE A 53 -23.93 -10.35 8.63
C ILE A 53 -24.82 -10.49 7.40
N PHE A 54 -24.59 -11.51 6.58
CA PHE A 54 -25.32 -11.73 5.35
C PHE A 54 -26.22 -12.95 5.47
N PRO A 55 -27.52 -12.84 5.14
CA PRO A 55 -28.39 -14.00 5.08
C PRO A 55 -27.87 -14.99 4.03
N PRO A 56 -28.04 -16.31 4.26
CA PRO A 56 -27.66 -17.31 3.27
C PRO A 56 -28.34 -17.01 1.93
N LEU A 57 -27.60 -17.21 0.83
CA LEU A 57 -28.07 -16.90 -0.51
C LEU A 57 -29.40 -17.61 -0.78
N THR A 58 -30.43 -16.82 -1.09
CA THR A 58 -31.75 -17.37 -1.37
C THR A 58 -31.71 -18.24 -2.63
N PRO A 59 -32.59 -19.25 -2.74
CA PRO A 59 -32.65 -20.11 -3.92
C PRO A 59 -32.83 -19.33 -5.23
N ALA A 60 -33.50 -18.18 -5.17
CA ALA A 60 -33.70 -17.27 -6.31
C ALA A 60 -32.38 -16.66 -6.81
N VAL A 61 -31.53 -16.20 -5.90
CA VAL A 61 -30.20 -15.66 -6.25
C VAL A 61 -29.31 -16.76 -6.80
N LYS A 62 -29.33 -17.96 -6.20
CA LYS A 62 -28.57 -19.11 -6.68
C LYS A 62 -29.00 -19.56 -8.08
N LYS A 63 -30.31 -19.50 -8.37
CA LYS A 63 -30.86 -19.79 -9.71
C LYS A 63 -30.48 -18.73 -10.75
N MET A 64 -30.33 -17.47 -10.33
CA MET A 64 -29.97 -16.36 -11.21
C MET A 64 -28.46 -16.33 -11.53
N LEU A 65 -27.60 -16.72 -10.58
CA LEU A 65 -26.15 -16.83 -10.79
C LEU A 65 -25.72 -18.10 -11.54
N GLY A 66 -26.60 -19.10 -11.67
CA GLY A 66 -26.29 -20.37 -12.32
C GLY A 66 -25.41 -21.29 -11.46
N THR A 67 -24.76 -22.27 -12.09
CA THR A 67 -23.82 -23.16 -11.39
C THR A 67 -22.63 -22.35 -10.86
N PRO A 68 -22.42 -22.30 -9.54
CA PRO A 68 -21.29 -21.57 -8.97
C PRO A 68 -19.97 -22.16 -9.48
N PRO A 69 -18.96 -21.32 -9.76
CA PRO A 69 -17.64 -21.79 -10.15
C PRO A 69 -17.06 -22.67 -9.03
N SER A 70 -16.34 -23.73 -9.41
CA SER A 70 -15.73 -24.64 -8.43
C SER A 70 -14.67 -23.91 -7.60
N SER A 71 -14.55 -24.28 -6.32
CA SER A 71 -13.55 -23.69 -5.41
C SER A 71 -12.12 -23.73 -5.99
N ASN A 72 -11.78 -24.83 -6.66
CA ASN A 72 -10.48 -25.03 -7.29
C ASN A 72 -10.18 -24.00 -8.39
N MET A 73 -11.17 -23.59 -9.17
CA MET A 73 -10.99 -22.57 -10.21
C MET A 73 -10.74 -21.18 -9.61
N ILE A 74 -11.48 -20.82 -8.55
CA ILE A 74 -11.30 -19.55 -7.84
C ILE A 74 -9.91 -19.53 -7.18
N SER A 75 -9.51 -20.64 -6.55
CA SER A 75 -8.19 -20.80 -5.93
C SER A 75 -7.05 -20.69 -6.95
N ALA A 76 -7.17 -21.36 -8.10
CA ALA A 76 -6.19 -21.26 -9.17
C ALA A 76 -6.05 -19.81 -9.67
N LEU A 77 -7.18 -19.11 -9.84
CA LEU A 77 -7.17 -17.70 -10.23
C LEU A 77 -6.53 -16.81 -9.16
N LEU A 78 -6.79 -17.06 -7.88
CA LEU A 78 -6.17 -16.35 -6.76
C LEU A 78 -4.64 -16.52 -6.79
N VAL A 79 -4.15 -17.74 -7.03
CA VAL A 79 -2.71 -18.02 -7.13
C VAL A 79 -2.09 -17.27 -8.32
N VAL A 80 -2.68 -17.35 -9.51
CA VAL A 80 -2.20 -16.63 -10.69
C VAL A 80 -2.16 -15.12 -10.46
N TYR A 81 -3.21 -14.58 -9.82
CA TYR A 81 -3.27 -13.19 -9.42
C TYR A 81 -2.15 -12.85 -8.41
N ALA A 82 -1.96 -13.67 -7.39
CA ALA A 82 -0.93 -13.46 -6.37
C ALA A 82 0.46 -13.39 -6.98
N PHE A 83 0.82 -14.35 -7.82
CA PHE A 83 2.10 -14.34 -8.53
C PHE A 83 2.24 -13.11 -9.42
N SER A 84 1.21 -12.76 -10.17
CA SER A 84 1.24 -11.58 -11.05
C SER A 84 1.43 -10.28 -10.27
N ALA A 85 0.72 -10.13 -9.15
CA ALA A 85 0.83 -8.96 -8.27
C ALA A 85 2.21 -8.87 -7.63
N ILE A 86 2.74 -9.97 -7.11
CA ILE A 86 4.09 -10.04 -6.52
C ILE A 86 5.15 -9.68 -7.56
N LEU A 87 5.09 -10.26 -8.77
CA LEU A 87 6.04 -9.95 -9.85
C LEU A 87 5.96 -8.49 -10.29
N LEU A 88 4.75 -7.92 -10.37
CA LEU A 88 4.58 -6.50 -10.70
C LEU A 88 5.15 -5.60 -9.61
N VAL A 89 4.92 -5.90 -8.33
CA VAL A 89 5.51 -5.15 -7.21
C VAL A 89 7.02 -5.28 -7.25
N LEU A 90 7.56 -6.48 -7.45
CA LEU A 90 9.00 -6.71 -7.54
C LEU A 90 9.65 -6.02 -8.74
N GLY A 91 9.00 -6.03 -9.90
CA GLY A 91 9.46 -5.29 -11.07
C GLY A 91 9.45 -3.76 -10.88
N ARG A 92 8.55 -3.23 -10.05
CA ARG A 92 8.58 -1.81 -9.64
C ARG A 92 9.75 -1.53 -8.70
N ILE A 93 10.06 -2.46 -7.79
CA ILE A 93 11.23 -2.39 -6.91
C ILE A 93 12.51 -2.28 -7.74
N THR A 94 12.70 -3.17 -8.73
CA THR A 94 13.94 -3.17 -9.54
C THR A 94 14.07 -1.95 -10.45
N ASN A 95 12.96 -1.37 -10.90
CA ASN A 95 12.95 -0.21 -11.79
C ASN A 95 12.89 1.14 -11.06
N GLY A 96 12.93 1.17 -9.72
CA GLY A 96 12.94 2.39 -8.92
C GLY A 96 11.74 3.32 -9.12
N SER A 97 10.62 2.81 -9.64
CA SER A 97 9.48 3.64 -10.06
C SER A 97 8.59 4.00 -8.87
N PRO A 98 8.44 5.30 -8.51
CA PRO A 98 7.66 5.73 -7.37
C PRO A 98 6.17 5.80 -7.73
N LYS A 99 5.54 4.69 -8.14
CA LYS A 99 4.08 4.65 -8.29
C LYS A 99 3.43 4.50 -6.91
N MET A 100 2.39 5.28 -6.67
CA MET A 100 1.59 5.23 -5.43
C MET A 100 0.98 3.83 -5.21
N VAL A 101 0.73 3.50 -3.93
CA VAL A 101 0.02 2.28 -3.49
C VAL A 101 -1.18 2.04 -4.40
N SER A 102 -1.26 0.86 -5.01
CA SER A 102 -2.42 0.53 -5.82
C SER A 102 -3.52 -0.04 -4.91
N PHE A 103 -4.40 0.84 -4.42
CA PHE A 103 -5.66 0.45 -3.76
C PHE A 103 -6.49 -0.54 -4.61
N SER A 104 -6.18 -0.69 -5.90
CA SER A 104 -6.72 -1.71 -6.78
C SER A 104 -6.58 -3.14 -6.22
N HIS A 105 -5.49 -3.44 -5.49
CA HIS A 105 -5.29 -4.77 -4.89
C HIS A 105 -6.41 -5.12 -3.89
N ILE A 106 -6.90 -4.15 -3.14
CA ILE A 106 -8.00 -4.32 -2.20
C ILE A 106 -9.29 -4.67 -2.97
N GLY A 107 -9.57 -3.97 -4.07
CA GLY A 107 -10.72 -4.26 -4.94
C GLY A 107 -10.70 -5.70 -5.47
N TYR A 108 -9.55 -6.17 -5.98
CA TYR A 108 -9.42 -7.54 -6.45
C TYR A 108 -9.64 -8.57 -5.34
N LEU A 109 -9.07 -8.34 -4.16
CA LEU A 109 -9.24 -9.24 -3.01
C LEU A 109 -10.69 -9.28 -2.51
N ILE A 110 -11.41 -8.15 -2.52
CA ILE A 110 -12.85 -8.09 -2.24
C ILE A 110 -13.63 -8.94 -3.25
N CYS A 111 -13.30 -8.89 -4.55
CA CYS A 111 -13.94 -9.72 -5.55
C CYS A 111 -13.70 -11.22 -5.28
N PHE A 112 -12.50 -11.63 -4.87
CA PHE A 112 -12.25 -13.01 -4.47
C PHE A 112 -13.10 -13.44 -3.28
N TYR A 113 -13.20 -12.59 -2.24
CA TYR A 113 -14.11 -12.84 -1.12
C TYR A 113 -15.57 -12.99 -1.58
N ALA A 114 -16.04 -12.14 -2.49
CA ALA A 114 -17.38 -12.24 -3.06
C ALA A 114 -17.59 -13.56 -3.83
N PHE A 115 -16.64 -13.98 -4.67
CA PHE A 115 -16.74 -15.25 -5.41
C PHE A 115 -16.78 -16.46 -4.49
N TYR A 116 -15.98 -16.47 -3.43
CA TYR A 116 -16.02 -17.52 -2.41
C TYR A 116 -17.32 -17.51 -1.59
N PHE A 117 -17.87 -16.32 -1.32
CA PHE A 117 -19.17 -16.18 -0.67
C PHE A 117 -20.29 -16.75 -1.54
N PHE A 118 -20.32 -16.40 -2.84
CA PHE A 118 -21.33 -16.89 -3.79
C PHE A 118 -21.26 -18.40 -4.04
N SER A 119 -20.07 -18.99 -3.95
CA SER A 119 -19.89 -20.44 -4.06
C SER A 119 -20.14 -21.20 -2.74
N GLY A 120 -20.30 -20.49 -1.62
CA GLY A 120 -20.60 -21.09 -0.32
C GLY A 120 -19.41 -21.79 0.35
N VAL A 121 -18.19 -21.57 -0.14
CA VAL A 121 -16.94 -22.17 0.37
C VAL A 121 -16.00 -21.12 0.99
N LEU A 122 -16.55 -19.96 1.35
CA LEU A 122 -15.79 -18.87 1.95
C LEU A 122 -15.07 -19.25 3.25
N PRO A 123 -15.68 -19.94 4.23
CA PRO A 123 -14.98 -20.27 5.47
C PRO A 123 -13.73 -21.12 5.26
N GLU A 124 -13.76 -22.03 4.29
CA GLU A 124 -12.64 -22.91 3.94
C GLU A 124 -11.49 -22.17 3.26
N ASN A 125 -11.79 -21.13 2.47
CA ASN A 125 -10.83 -20.42 1.62
C ASN A 125 -10.49 -19.02 2.13
N PHE A 126 -11.12 -18.58 3.22
CA PHE A 126 -10.92 -17.26 3.82
C PHE A 126 -9.43 -17.01 4.13
N TRP A 127 -8.78 -17.99 4.75
CA TRP A 127 -7.37 -17.90 5.12
C TRP A 127 -6.45 -17.79 3.91
N ALA A 128 -6.79 -18.41 2.78
CA ALA A 128 -6.02 -18.32 1.56
C ALA A 128 -6.05 -16.89 0.99
N VAL A 129 -7.24 -16.27 0.92
CA VAL A 129 -7.40 -14.88 0.46
C VAL A 129 -6.73 -13.91 1.43
N LEU A 130 -6.89 -14.13 2.75
CA LEU A 130 -6.28 -13.29 3.78
C LEU A 130 -4.75 -13.34 3.70
N ALA A 131 -4.15 -14.54 3.68
CA ALA A 131 -2.70 -14.70 3.60
C ALA A 131 -2.13 -14.12 2.30
N THR A 132 -2.82 -14.33 1.18
CA THR A 132 -2.46 -13.75 -0.11
C THR A 132 -2.48 -12.23 -0.06
N GLY A 133 -3.58 -11.64 0.45
CA GLY A 133 -3.73 -10.20 0.58
C GLY A 133 -2.68 -9.58 1.49
N MET A 134 -2.44 -10.20 2.65
CA MET A 134 -1.38 -9.79 3.59
C MET A 134 -0.02 -9.81 2.91
N THR A 135 0.32 -10.88 2.19
CA THR A 135 1.62 -11.00 1.50
C THR A 135 1.82 -9.89 0.46
N ILE A 136 0.83 -9.67 -0.40
CA ILE A 136 0.91 -8.66 -1.47
C ILE A 136 1.02 -7.25 -0.85
N LEU A 137 0.15 -6.93 0.11
CA LEU A 137 0.11 -5.60 0.73
C LEU A 137 1.33 -5.33 1.62
N SER A 138 1.85 -6.35 2.32
CA SER A 138 3.10 -6.23 3.07
C SER A 138 4.29 -5.97 2.15
N LEU A 139 4.39 -6.67 1.01
CA LEU A 139 5.43 -6.41 0.01
C LEU A 139 5.35 -5.00 -0.57
N GLU A 140 4.14 -4.54 -0.92
CA GLU A 140 3.93 -3.20 -1.44
C GLU A 140 4.23 -2.12 -0.38
N SER A 141 3.82 -2.34 0.87
CA SER A 141 4.10 -1.43 1.98
C SER A 141 5.58 -1.37 2.31
N TYR A 142 6.27 -2.51 2.30
CA TYR A 142 7.71 -2.60 2.52
C TYR A 142 8.47 -1.81 1.46
N HIS A 143 8.07 -1.91 0.19
CA HIS A 143 8.69 -1.15 -0.89
C HIS A 143 8.57 0.37 -0.68
N ILE A 144 7.38 0.85 -0.32
CA ILE A 144 7.13 2.28 -0.10
C ILE A 144 7.92 2.78 1.10
N TRP A 145 7.94 2.00 2.18
CA TRP A 145 8.71 2.32 3.37
C TRP A 145 10.21 2.38 3.06
N SER A 146 10.75 1.37 2.37
CA SER A 146 12.17 1.30 2.00
C SER A 146 12.59 2.47 1.10
N LEU A 147 11.81 2.80 0.07
CA LEU A 147 12.08 3.93 -0.82
C LEU A 147 11.99 5.27 -0.07
N SER A 148 10.95 5.44 0.75
CA SER A 148 10.78 6.65 1.56
C SER A 148 11.93 6.82 2.55
N MET A 149 12.42 5.73 3.15
CA MET A 149 13.51 5.79 4.12
C MET A 149 14.85 6.13 3.46
N ALA A 150 15.10 5.61 2.26
CA ALA A 150 16.29 5.95 1.47
C ALA A 150 16.32 7.44 1.13
N GLN A 151 15.19 7.99 0.66
CA GLN A 151 15.08 9.41 0.32
C GLN A 151 15.12 10.33 1.54
N ILE A 152 14.47 9.94 2.66
CA ILE A 152 14.55 10.71 3.92
C ILE A 152 16.00 10.80 4.39
N ARG A 153 16.77 9.70 4.32
CA ARG A 153 18.16 9.69 4.74
C ARG A 153 19.03 10.61 3.89
N GLU A 154 18.82 10.64 2.57
CA GLU A 154 19.53 11.54 1.66
C GLU A 154 19.19 13.02 1.94
N GLU A 155 17.92 13.33 2.19
CA GLU A 155 17.47 14.67 2.57
C GLU A 155 18.01 15.10 3.95
N GLU A 156 18.05 14.20 4.93
CA GLU A 156 18.63 14.45 6.27
C GLU A 156 20.15 14.69 6.20
N GLU A 157 20.88 13.92 5.39
CA GLU A 157 22.31 14.14 5.16
C GLU A 157 22.56 15.51 4.51
N THR A 158 21.73 15.90 3.54
CA THR A 158 21.80 17.21 2.89
C THR A 158 21.52 18.35 3.88
N LEU A 159 20.51 18.19 4.73
CA LEU A 159 20.15 19.17 5.76
C LEU A 159 21.28 19.33 6.80
N ALA A 160 21.88 18.22 7.24
CA ALA A 160 22.99 18.23 8.19
C ALA A 160 24.24 18.93 7.62
N ILE A 161 24.52 18.76 6.33
CA ILE A 161 25.60 19.48 5.63
C ILE A 161 25.29 20.98 5.59
N LEU A 162 24.05 21.36 5.29
CA LEU A 162 23.61 22.76 5.25
C LEU A 162 23.75 23.42 6.64
N GLU A 163 23.26 22.76 7.70
CA GLU A 163 23.35 23.27 9.07
C GLU A 163 24.80 23.42 9.55
N ARG A 164 25.70 22.49 9.16
CA ARG A 164 27.14 22.62 9.44
C ARG A 164 27.77 23.83 8.74
N ARG A 165 27.40 24.13 7.48
CA ARG A 165 27.90 25.32 6.77
C ARG A 165 27.43 26.62 7.44
N ILE A 166 26.15 26.69 7.80
CA ILE A 166 25.57 27.85 8.49
C ILE A 166 26.27 28.08 9.86
N GLY A 167 26.61 27.01 10.57
CA GLY A 167 27.33 27.08 11.85
C GLY A 167 28.80 27.51 11.74
N GLN A 168 29.42 27.44 10.54
CA GLN A 168 30.79 27.89 10.30
C GLN A 168 30.90 29.32 9.77
N GLU A 169 29.80 29.89 9.24
CA GLU A 169 29.73 31.29 8.77
C GLU A 169 29.31 32.29 9.87
N LYS A 170 28.91 31.80 11.06
CA LYS A 170 28.65 32.61 12.26
C LYS A 170 29.87 32.76 13.14
#